data_AF-A0A8C6FIN3-F1
#
_entry.id   AF-A0A8C6FIN3-F1
#
_cell.length_a   1.000
_cell.length_b   1.000
_cell.length_c   1.000
_cell.angle_alpha   90.00
_cell.angle_beta   90.00
_cell.angle_gamma   90.00
#
_symmetry.space_group_name_H-M   'P 1'
#
loop_
_entity.id
_entity.type
_entity.pdbx_description
1 polymer ?
#
loop_
_entity_poly.entity_id
_entity_poly.type
_entity_poly.pdbx_seq_one_letter_code
_entity_poly.pdbx_strand_id
1 'polypeptide(L)' 'MVRCSCMLFRKYGNFIDNLRLFTKGGSGGMGYPRLGGKGGDVWIVAHNKMTLKQLKDKYPQKRFVAGEGANSR' A
#
# COMPACT_ATOMS: atom_id res chain seq x y z
N MET A 1 17.22 41.32 -7.69
CA MET A 1 17.85 39.99 -7.54
C MET A 1 17.87 39.66 -6.05
N VAL A 2 16.83 38.97 -5.53
CA VAL A 2 16.68 38.77 -4.08
C VAL A 2 16.52 37.28 -3.77
N ARG A 3 17.68 36.70 -3.46
CA ARG A 3 17.96 35.71 -2.41
C ARG A 3 17.13 34.43 -2.41
N CYS A 4 17.76 33.41 -3.00
CA CYS A 4 17.80 32.05 -2.51
C CYS A 4 17.89 32.00 -0.98
N SER A 5 16.83 31.59 -0.28
CA SER A 5 16.95 31.15 1.13
C SER A 5 15.89 30.16 1.62
N CYS A 6 14.96 29.69 0.78
CA CYS A 6 13.98 28.66 1.18
C CYS A 6 14.54 27.22 1.17
N MET A 7 15.81 27.01 1.53
CA MET A 7 16.48 25.71 1.42
C MET A 7 16.99 25.15 2.77
N LEU A 8 16.53 25.68 3.91
CA LEU A 8 17.04 25.28 5.24
C LEU A 8 16.04 24.58 6.18
N PHE A 9 14.78 24.39 5.80
CA PHE A 9 13.80 23.72 6.66
C PHE A 9 13.52 22.24 6.33
N ARG A 10 14.51 21.50 5.81
CA ARG A 10 14.30 20.08 5.44
C ARG A 10 15.06 19.05 6.28
N LYS A 11 15.69 19.45 7.39
CA LYS A 11 16.43 18.52 8.26
C LYS A 11 15.56 17.71 9.23
N TYR A 12 14.41 18.23 9.69
CA TYR A 12 13.59 17.58 10.73
C TYR A 12 12.13 17.23 10.36
N GLY A 13 11.63 17.67 9.20
CA GLY A 13 10.24 17.38 8.75
C GLY A 13 10.06 16.08 7.96
N ASN A 14 11.06 15.18 7.96
CA ASN A 14 11.15 14.06 7.03
C ASN A 14 10.72 12.71 7.63
N PHE A 15 10.51 12.63 8.95
CA PHE A 15 10.07 11.41 9.61
C PHE A 15 8.55 11.31 9.57
N ILE A 16 8.05 10.12 9.23
CA ILE A 16 6.61 9.84 9.15
C ILE A 16 6.31 8.78 10.19
N ASP A 17 5.55 9.15 11.22
CA ASP A 17 5.13 8.24 12.28
C ASP A 17 3.89 7.43 11.89
N ASN A 18 3.02 8.01 11.08
CA ASN A 18 1.73 7.42 10.73
C ASN A 18 1.50 7.45 9.23
N LEU A 19 1.11 6.29 8.67
CA LEU A 19 0.76 6.14 7.27
C LEU A 19 -0.55 5.36 7.14
N ARG A 20 -1.58 6.01 6.62
CA ARG A 20 -2.85 5.35 6.28
C ARG A 20 -2.76 4.68 4.92
N LEU A 21 -3.06 3.39 4.89
CA LEU A 21 -3.12 2.58 3.68
C LEU A 21 -4.57 2.22 3.37
N PHE A 22 -4.89 2.09 2.08
CA PHE A 22 -6.14 1.50 1.62
C PHE A 22 -5.86 0.06 1.18
N THR A 23 -6.44 -0.89 1.90
CA THR A 23 -6.32 -2.32 1.61
C THR A 23 -7.67 -2.88 1.23
N LYS A 24 -7.74 -3.64 0.15
CA LYS A 24 -8.94 -4.36 -0.26
C LYS A 24 -8.58 -5.82 -0.53
N GLY A 25 -9.25 -6.75 0.16
CA GLY A 25 -9.17 -8.18 -0.15
C GLY A 25 -9.72 -8.48 -1.54
N GLY A 26 -9.30 -9.61 -2.09
CA GLY A 26 -9.77 -10.12 -3.36
C GLY A 26 -11.23 -10.55 -3.27
N SER A 27 -12.00 -10.28 -4.30
CA SER A 27 -13.32 -10.89 -4.49
C SER A 27 -13.16 -12.40 -4.66
N GLY A 28 -14.11 -13.18 -4.13
CA GLY A 28 -14.21 -14.59 -4.48
C GLY A 28 -14.51 -14.75 -5.97
N GLY A 29 -13.97 -15.81 -6.58
CA GLY A 29 -14.24 -16.14 -7.96
C GLY A 29 -15.70 -16.55 -8.16
N MET A 30 -16.30 -16.12 -9.26
CA MET A 30 -17.62 -16.55 -9.67
C MET A 30 -17.55 -18.01 -10.10
N GLY A 31 -18.44 -18.85 -9.58
CA GLY A 31 -18.53 -20.23 -9.99
C GLY A 31 -19.89 -20.82 -9.69
N TYR A 32 -20.06 -22.11 -10.01
CA TYR A 32 -21.27 -22.85 -9.68
C TYR A 32 -21.52 -22.82 -8.16
N PRO A 33 -22.76 -23.03 -7.67
CA PRO A 33 -23.17 -22.75 -6.28
C PRO A 33 -22.31 -23.33 -5.14
N ARG A 34 -21.37 -24.24 -5.45
CA ARG A 34 -20.48 -24.91 -4.48
C ARG A 34 -18.99 -24.86 -4.86
N LEU A 35 -18.62 -24.29 -5.99
CA LEU A 35 -17.25 -24.29 -6.51
C LEU A 35 -16.88 -22.86 -6.94
N GLY A 36 -16.26 -22.10 -6.04
CA GLY A 36 -15.68 -20.80 -6.34
C GLY A 36 -14.32 -20.66 -5.65
N GLY A 37 -13.36 -20.03 -6.33
CA GLY A 37 -12.03 -19.77 -5.75
C GLY A 37 -12.12 -18.71 -4.65
N LYS A 38 -11.36 -18.90 -3.56
CA LYS A 38 -11.21 -17.86 -2.53
C LYS A 38 -10.46 -16.66 -3.14
N GLY A 39 -10.92 -15.45 -2.80
CA GLY A 39 -10.20 -14.21 -3.14
C GLY A 39 -8.89 -14.10 -2.36
N GLY A 40 -7.94 -13.34 -2.89
CA GLY A 40 -6.65 -13.15 -2.23
C GLY A 40 -6.75 -12.29 -0.97
N ASP A 41 -5.81 -12.49 -0.05
CA ASP A 41 -5.70 -11.72 1.19
C ASP A 41 -4.59 -10.66 1.09
N VAL A 42 -4.71 -9.58 1.88
CA VAL A 42 -3.69 -8.54 2.01
C VAL A 42 -3.07 -8.62 3.41
N TRP A 43 -1.75 -8.80 3.47
CA TRP A 43 -1.00 -8.95 4.72
C TRP A 43 0.02 -7.83 4.87
N ILE A 44 0.27 -7.42 6.11
CA ILE A 44 1.35 -6.50 6.46
C ILE A 44 2.44 -7.32 7.15
N VAL A 45 3.65 -7.27 6.61
CA VAL A 45 4.81 -7.97 7.17
C VAL A 45 5.81 -6.94 7.67
N ALA A 46 6.20 -7.06 8.94
CA ALA A 46 7.20 -6.19 9.53
C ALA A 46 8.61 -6.52 9.00
N HIS A 47 9.40 -5.50 8.69
CA HIS A 47 10.76 -5.67 8.21
C HIS A 47 11.71 -4.65 8.86
N ASN A 48 12.81 -5.11 9.46
CA ASN A 48 13.67 -4.35 10.38
C ASN A 48 14.41 -3.14 9.78
N LYS A 49 14.32 -2.90 8.46
CA LYS A 49 14.99 -1.79 7.76
C LYS A 49 14.07 -0.96 6.87
N MET A 50 12.75 -1.17 6.94
CA MET A 50 11.79 -0.43 6.12
C MET A 50 11.16 0.70 6.94
N THR A 51 11.21 1.93 6.42
CA THR A 51 10.55 3.10 7.05
C THR A 51 9.23 3.43 6.36
N LEU A 52 8.29 4.06 7.08
CA LEU A 52 7.00 4.49 6.50
C LEU A 52 7.17 5.54 5.39
N LYS A 53 8.25 6.33 5.47
CA LYS A 53 8.61 7.28 4.41
C LYS A 53 8.95 6.56 3.10
N GLN A 54 9.83 5.57 3.17
CA GLN A 54 10.19 4.76 2.00
C GLN A 54 8.99 4.02 1.42
N LEU A 55 8.08 3.53 2.27
CA LEU A 55 6.85 2.86 1.81
C LEU A 55 5.93 3.83 1.04
N LYS A 56 5.74 5.05 1.55
CA LYS A 56 4.97 6.10 0.87
C LYS A 56 5.60 6.50 -0.46
N ASP A 57 6.92 6.66 -0.49
CA ASP A 57 7.65 7.08 -1.68
C ASP A 57 7.62 5.99 -2.77
N LYS A 58 7.71 4.72 -2.37
CA LYS A 58 7.62 3.57 -3.28
C LYS A 58 6.20 3.34 -3.83
N TYR A 59 5.18 3.57 -3.00
CA TYR A 59 3.77 3.36 -3.35
C TYR A 59 2.94 4.63 -3.11
N PRO A 60 3.04 5.64 -3.99
CA PRO A 60 2.39 6.94 -3.78
C PRO A 60 0.86 6.85 -3.75
N GLN A 61 0.29 5.86 -4.45
CA GLN A 61 -1.15 5.62 -4.46
C GLN A 61 -1.67 5.04 -3.13
N LYS A 62 -0.81 4.39 -2.32
CA LYS A 62 -1.15 3.76 -1.02
C LYS A 62 -2.33 2.77 -1.08
N ARG A 63 -2.61 2.22 -2.27
CA ARG A 63 -3.70 1.27 -2.51
C ARG A 63 -3.11 -0.09 -2.79
N PHE A 64 -3.51 -1.08 -1.99
CA PHE A 64 -3.13 -2.47 -2.15
C PHE A 64 -4.41 -3.29 -2.27
N VAL A 65 -4.62 -3.87 -3.45
CA VAL A 65 -5.81 -4.67 -3.76
C VAL A 65 -5.32 -6.08 -4.08
N ALA A 66 -5.82 -7.07 -3.34
CA ALA A 66 -5.52 -8.46 -3.62
C ALA A 66 -6.27 -8.94 -4.88
N GLY A 67 -5.70 -9.94 -5.54
CA GLY A 67 -6.26 -10.51 -6.75
C GLY A 67 -7.58 -11.23 -6.51
N GLU A 68 -8.42 -11.27 -7.55
CA GLU A 68 -9.69 -11.99 -7.52
C GLU A 68 -9.46 -13.51 -7.50
N GLY A 69 -10.38 -14.24 -6.89
CA GLY A 69 -10.37 -15.69 -6.86
C GLY A 69 -10.59 -16.29 -8.25
N ALA A 70 -10.07 -17.49 -8.47
CA ALA A 70 -10.26 -18.19 -9.74
C ALA A 70 -11.74 -18.46 -10.02
N ASN A 71 -12.20 -18.10 -11.22
CA ASN A 71 -13.52 -18.43 -11.71
C ASN A 71 -13.57 -19.90 -12.13
N SER A 72 -14.65 -20.60 -11.79
CA SER A 72 -14.87 -21.98 -12.25
C SER A 72 -15.23 -21.96 -13.73
N ARG A 73 -14.52 -22.75 -14.55
CA ARG A 73 -14.74 -22.88 -16.00
C ARG A 73 -15.56 -24.12 -16.32
#